data_AF-A0A7C9EJJ6-F1
#
_entry.id   AF-A0A7C9EJJ6-F1
#
_cell.length_a   1.000
_cell.length_b   1.000
_cell.length_c   1.000
_cell.angle_alpha   90.00
_cell.angle_beta   90.00
_cell.angle_gamma   90.00
#
_symmetry.space_group_name_H-M   'P 1'
#
loop_
_entity.id
_entity.type
_entity.pdbx_description
1 polymer ?
#
loop_
_entity_poly.entity_id
_entity_poly.type
_entity_poly.pdbx_seq_one_letter_code
_entity_poly.pdbx_strand_id
1 'polypeptide(L)'
;RHVRVLMLTSSIERFLKIQKEAPVDCQKYLVQVTKYQAAANCKTWIVGKWITRSEQNCAPPVTHFHQFVVPPIFQFRKDCTYGDLAAMRLPEDVQGVGNCEYTMDRGVIHACHAGGVVHSL
;
A
#
# COMPACT_ATOMS: atom_id res chain seq x y z
N ARG A 1 15.30 -7.37 15.93
CA ARG A 1 15.55 -5.95 15.55
C ARG A 1 14.21 -5.23 15.61
N HIS A 2 14.05 -4.18 16.42
CA HIS A 2 12.76 -3.48 16.54
C HIS A 2 12.62 -2.43 15.42
N VAL A 3 11.49 -2.44 14.70
CA VAL A 3 11.20 -1.52 13.58
C VAL A 3 10.22 -0.46 14.07
N ARG A 4 10.57 0.83 13.90
CA ARG A 4 9.65 1.95 14.17
C ARG A 4 8.83 2.25 12.93
N VAL A 5 7.51 2.32 13.09
CA VAL A 5 6.54 2.57 12.01
C VAL A 5 5.94 3.97 12.20
N LEU A 6 6.03 4.80 11.16
CA LEU A 6 5.42 6.13 11.15
C LEU A 6 4.06 6.05 10.45
N MET A 7 2.98 6.30 11.19
CA MET A 7 1.63 6.31 10.65
C MET A 7 1.19 7.73 10.33
N LEU A 8 1.02 8.03 9.04
CA LEU A 8 0.53 9.32 8.60
C LEU A 8 -0.99 9.44 8.78
N THR A 9 -1.43 10.23 9.76
CA THR A 9 -2.85 10.56 9.94
C THR A 9 -3.02 11.82 10.78
N SER A 10 -3.97 12.69 10.41
CA SER A 10 -4.39 13.82 11.24
C SER A 10 -5.34 13.41 12.38
N SER A 11 -5.97 12.24 12.29
CA SER A 11 -6.93 11.77 13.30
C SER A 11 -6.22 11.02 14.41
N ILE A 12 -6.17 11.63 15.60
CA ILE A 12 -5.67 10.99 16.82
C ILE A 12 -6.51 9.76 17.18
N GLU A 13 -7.84 9.85 17.04
CA GLU A 13 -8.73 8.74 17.32
C GLU A 13 -8.42 7.51 16.45
N ARG A 14 -8.24 7.72 15.14
CA ARG A 14 -7.86 6.64 14.20
C ARG A 14 -6.51 6.03 14.57
N PHE A 15 -5.52 6.87 14.88
CA PHE A 15 -4.21 6.41 15.32
C PHE A 15 -4.30 5.54 16.58
N LEU A 16 -5.03 5.99 17.60
CA LEU A 16 -5.18 5.25 18.86
C LEU A 16 -5.91 3.91 18.67
N LYS A 17 -6.91 3.82 17.78
CA LYS A 17 -7.57 2.55 17.46
C LYS A 17 -6.59 1.53 16.88
N ILE A 18 -5.81 1.95 15.86
CA ILE A 18 -4.82 1.08 15.21
C ILE A 18 -3.67 0.72 16.16
N GLN A 19 -3.23 1.66 17.00
CA GLN A 19 -2.19 1.37 17.98
C GLN A 19 -2.63 0.29 18.98
N LYS A 20 -3.91 0.27 19.38
CA LYS A 20 -4.46 -0.76 20.28
C LYS A 20 -4.55 -2.14 19.66
N GLU A 21 -4.59 -2.26 18.34
CA GLU A 21 -4.56 -3.55 17.63
C GLU A 21 -3.18 -4.21 17.70
N ALA A 22 -2.12 -3.43 17.92
CA ALA A 22 -0.77 -3.96 18.08
C ALA A 22 -0.56 -4.56 19.49
N PRO A 23 0.26 -5.63 19.60
CA PRO A 23 0.70 -6.16 20.90
C PRO A 23 1.25 -5.07 21.82
N VAL A 24 0.99 -5.16 23.12
CA VAL A 24 1.30 -4.11 24.12
C VAL A 24 2.77 -3.68 24.08
N ASP A 25 3.68 -4.64 23.94
CA ASP A 25 5.12 -4.43 23.82
C ASP A 25 5.54 -3.73 22.51
N CYS A 26 4.71 -3.85 21.47
CA CYS A 26 4.91 -3.27 20.15
C CYS A 26 4.34 -1.84 19.99
N GLN A 27 3.36 -1.43 20.80
CA GLN A 27 2.63 -0.17 20.62
C GLN A 27 3.53 1.08 20.57
N LYS A 28 4.62 1.06 21.34
CA LYS A 28 5.64 2.14 21.39
C LYS A 28 6.41 2.33 20.07
N TYR A 29 6.34 1.37 19.15
CA TYR A 29 7.00 1.45 17.85
C TYR A 29 6.11 2.05 16.77
N LEU A 30 4.80 2.15 16.99
CA LEU A 30 3.88 2.84 16.09
C LEU A 30 3.77 4.31 16.53
N VAL A 31 4.19 5.23 15.66
CA VAL A 31 4.28 6.66 15.96
C VAL A 31 3.40 7.45 14.99
N GLN A 32 2.52 8.31 15.51
CA GLN A 32 1.71 9.19 14.69
C GLN A 32 2.56 10.29 14.06
N VAL A 33 2.36 10.53 12.77
CA VAL A 33 2.87 11.70 12.07
C VAL A 33 1.73 12.36 11.29
N THR A 34 1.81 13.67 11.08
CA THR A 34 0.77 14.44 10.36
C THR A 34 1.25 15.02 9.04
N LYS A 35 2.55 14.89 8.75
CA LYS A 35 3.22 15.45 7.58
C LYS A 35 4.18 14.43 6.97
N TYR A 36 4.28 14.40 5.65
CA TYR A 36 5.15 13.47 4.91
C TYR A 36 6.63 13.68 5.18
N GLN A 37 7.06 14.92 5.48
CA GLN A 37 8.44 15.27 5.80
C GLN A 37 8.98 14.49 7.00
N ALA A 38 8.10 14.02 7.90
CA ALA A 38 8.51 13.18 9.02
C ALA A 38 9.14 11.84 8.57
N ALA A 39 8.83 11.38 7.35
CA ALA A 39 9.35 10.16 6.76
C ALA A 39 10.58 10.39 5.85
N ALA A 40 11.26 11.54 5.95
CA ALA A 40 12.43 11.89 5.14
C ALA A 40 13.60 10.91 5.23
N ASN A 41 13.65 10.09 6.28
CA ASN A 41 14.68 9.07 6.48
C ASN A 41 14.14 7.63 6.33
N CYS A 42 12.89 7.46 5.89
CA CYS A 42 12.27 6.15 5.70
C CYS A 42 12.44 5.68 4.27
N LYS A 43 13.15 4.56 4.05
CA LYS A 43 13.33 3.97 2.72
C LYS A 43 12.21 3.00 2.31
N THR A 44 11.26 2.74 3.19
CA THR A 44 10.13 1.82 2.94
C THR A 44 8.85 2.59 3.19
N TRP A 45 8.04 2.76 2.15
CA TRP A 45 6.79 3.52 2.19
C TRP A 45 5.63 2.61 1.83
N ILE A 46 4.60 2.58 2.67
CA ILE A 46 3.37 1.81 2.44
C ILE A 46 2.27 2.82 2.09
N VAL A 47 1.75 2.75 0.87
CA VAL A 47 0.92 3.80 0.27
C VAL A 47 -0.44 3.24 -0.12
N GLY A 48 -1.46 3.65 0.62
CA GLY A 48 -2.87 3.27 0.41
C GLY A 48 -3.76 4.35 -0.19
N LYS A 49 -3.16 5.43 -0.72
CA LYS A 49 -3.86 6.52 -1.38
C LYS A 49 -2.97 7.15 -2.43
N TRP A 50 -3.56 7.85 -3.39
CA TRP A 50 -2.78 8.62 -4.34
C TRP A 50 -1.97 9.71 -3.64
N ILE A 51 -0.71 9.85 -4.08
CA ILE A 51 0.23 10.86 -3.59
C ILE A 51 0.85 11.60 -4.77
N THR A 52 1.00 12.91 -4.60
CA THR A 52 1.57 13.85 -5.55
C THR A 52 3.08 13.70 -5.66
N ARG A 53 3.67 14.29 -6.70
CA ARG A 53 5.13 14.41 -6.86
C ARG A 53 5.81 15.03 -5.63
N SER A 54 5.22 16.08 -5.05
CA SER A 54 5.78 16.76 -3.88
C SER A 54 5.82 15.86 -2.63
N GLU A 55 4.76 15.06 -2.42
CA GLU A 55 4.73 14.10 -1.32
C GLU A 55 5.73 12.96 -1.54
N GLN A 56 5.90 12.47 -2.78
CA GLN A 56 6.95 11.49 -3.11
C GLN A 56 8.37 12.06 -2.96
N ASN A 57 8.56 13.37 -3.16
CA ASN A 57 9.85 14.05 -2.93
C ASN A 57 10.23 14.10 -1.44
N CYS A 58 9.29 13.87 -0.53
CA CYS A 58 9.61 13.73 0.89
C CYS A 58 10.34 12.41 1.19
N ALA A 59 10.28 11.42 0.31
CA ALA A 59 11.00 10.16 0.51
C ALA A 59 12.49 10.29 0.10
N PRO A 60 13.42 9.68 0.84
CA PRO A 60 14.84 9.67 0.47
C PRO A 60 15.07 8.90 -0.84
N PRO A 61 16.18 9.15 -1.55
CA PRO A 61 16.59 8.32 -2.69
C PRO A 61 16.68 6.84 -2.31
N VAL A 62 16.46 5.95 -3.29
CA VAL A 62 16.45 4.49 -3.12
C VAL A 62 15.30 4.01 -2.22
N THR A 63 14.23 4.80 -2.11
CA THR A 63 13.00 4.36 -1.43
C THR A 63 12.26 3.33 -2.28
N HIS A 64 11.67 2.34 -1.62
CA HIS A 64 10.68 1.45 -2.21
C HIS A 64 9.26 1.82 -1.74
N PHE A 65 8.36 2.05 -2.70
CA PHE A 65 6.95 2.32 -2.48
C PHE A 65 6.13 1.03 -2.65
N HIS A 66 5.69 0.45 -1.53
CA HIS A 66 4.67 -0.58 -1.51
C HIS A 66 3.30 0.08 -1.67
N GLN A 67 2.64 -0.14 -2.80
CA GLN A 67 1.34 0.44 -3.11
C GLN A 67 0.24 -0.61 -3.06
N PHE A 68 -0.93 -0.23 -2.58
CA PHE A 68 -2.14 -1.08 -2.59
C PHE A 68 -3.39 -0.28 -2.98
N VAL A 69 -3.19 0.88 -3.61
CA VAL A 69 -4.24 1.69 -4.22
C VAL A 69 -4.37 1.30 -5.70
N VAL A 70 -5.60 1.09 -6.16
CA VAL A 70 -5.93 0.78 -7.57
C VAL A 70 -6.69 1.98 -8.15
N PRO A 71 -6.29 2.56 -9.31
CA PRO A 71 -5.04 2.34 -10.05
C PRO A 71 -3.77 2.69 -9.26
N PRO A 72 -2.59 2.17 -9.65
CA PRO A 72 -1.33 2.41 -8.95
C PRO A 72 -0.95 3.90 -8.96
N ILE A 73 -0.08 4.32 -8.03
CA ILE A 73 0.38 5.72 -7.99
C ILE A 73 1.30 6.02 -9.18
N PHE A 74 1.30 7.28 -9.63
CA PHE A 74 2.25 7.72 -10.65
C PHE A 74 3.69 7.64 -10.16
N GLN A 75 4.56 7.05 -10.98
CA GLN A 75 5.97 6.84 -10.65
C GLN A 75 6.81 8.08 -11.01
N PHE A 76 6.82 9.10 -10.14
CA PHE A 76 7.52 10.36 -10.43
C PHE A 76 9.04 10.33 -10.16
N ARG A 77 9.53 9.37 -9.37
CA ARG A 77 10.92 9.30 -8.90
C ARG A 77 11.67 8.16 -9.59
N LYS A 78 12.62 8.51 -10.47
CA LYS A 78 13.48 7.53 -11.18
C LYS A 78 14.53 6.88 -10.28
N ASP A 79 14.85 7.51 -9.17
CA ASP A 79 15.80 7.05 -8.14
C ASP A 79 15.13 6.21 -7.04
N CYS A 80 13.84 5.90 -7.20
CA CYS A 80 13.06 5.06 -6.30
C CYS A 80 12.44 3.90 -7.07
N THR A 81 11.90 2.92 -6.35
CA THR A 81 11.21 1.76 -6.93
C THR A 81 9.77 1.70 -6.43
N TYR A 82 8.89 1.11 -7.23
CA TYR A 82 7.47 0.99 -6.96
C TYR A 82 7.07 -0.48 -7.09
N GLY A 83 6.45 -1.04 -6.06
CA GLY A 83 5.97 -2.41 -6.10
C GLY A 83 4.72 -2.53 -6.97
N ASP A 84 4.54 -3.68 -7.61
CA ASP A 84 3.30 -3.99 -8.33
C ASP A 84 2.12 -4.12 -7.37
N LEU A 85 0.91 -3.89 -7.89
CA LEU A 85 -0.30 -4.13 -7.13
C LEU A 85 -0.53 -5.64 -6.98
N ALA A 86 -0.96 -6.05 -5.78
CA ALA A 86 -1.30 -7.44 -5.54
C ALA A 86 -2.43 -7.88 -6.50
N ALA A 87 -2.20 -8.97 -7.20
CA ALA A 87 -3.11 -9.56 -8.17
C ALA A 87 -3.05 -11.08 -8.10
N MET A 88 -4.08 -11.75 -8.62
CA MET A 88 -4.19 -13.20 -8.68
C MET A 88 -4.50 -13.64 -10.10
N ARG A 89 -3.87 -14.72 -10.55
CA ARG A 89 -4.22 -15.40 -11.80
C ARG A 89 -5.39 -16.35 -11.52
N LEU A 90 -6.41 -16.25 -12.34
CA LEU A 90 -7.56 -17.16 -12.33
C LEU A 90 -7.14 -18.56 -12.82
N PRO A 91 -7.83 -19.63 -12.36
CA PRO A 91 -7.71 -20.96 -12.93
C PRO A 91 -7.98 -20.97 -14.44
N GLU A 92 -7.37 -21.91 -15.17
CA GLU A 92 -7.50 -21.99 -16.63
C GLU A 92 -8.94 -22.33 -17.09
N ASP A 93 -9.70 -23.02 -16.25
CA ASP A 93 -11.06 -23.48 -16.50
C ASP A 93 -12.15 -22.50 -16.05
N VAL A 94 -11.77 -21.32 -15.55
CA VAL A 94 -12.71 -20.28 -15.08
C VAL A 94 -13.75 -19.94 -16.14
N GLN A 95 -15.03 -19.96 -15.77
CA GLN A 95 -16.16 -19.55 -16.62
C GLN A 95 -16.79 -18.26 -16.10
N GLY A 96 -17.48 -17.53 -16.98
CA GLY A 96 -18.22 -16.31 -16.60
C GLY A 96 -17.37 -15.05 -16.39
N VAL A 97 -16.04 -15.14 -16.45
CA VAL A 97 -15.11 -13.99 -16.38
C VAL A 97 -14.44 -13.78 -17.73
N GLY A 98 -15.07 -12.98 -18.60
CA GLY A 98 -14.63 -12.78 -19.99
C GLY A 98 -13.73 -11.57 -20.24
N ASN A 99 -13.68 -10.61 -19.30
CA ASN A 99 -12.99 -9.33 -19.47
C ASN A 99 -11.69 -9.26 -18.65
N CYS A 100 -10.68 -8.58 -19.20
CA CYS A 100 -9.47 -8.23 -18.47
C CYS A 100 -9.77 -7.11 -17.46
N GLU A 101 -9.09 -7.13 -16.32
CA GLU A 101 -9.27 -6.10 -15.32
C GLU A 101 -8.31 -4.92 -15.53
N TYR A 102 -8.83 -3.78 -15.99
CA TYR A 102 -8.05 -2.54 -16.18
C TYR A 102 -6.79 -2.78 -17.03
N THR A 103 -5.60 -2.62 -16.45
CA THR A 103 -4.30 -2.83 -17.10
C THR A 103 -3.74 -4.24 -16.90
N MET A 104 -4.51 -5.16 -16.31
CA MET A 104 -4.07 -6.54 -16.08
C MET A 104 -4.16 -7.38 -17.36
N ASP A 105 -3.28 -8.37 -17.43
CA ASP A 105 -3.34 -9.41 -18.46
C ASP A 105 -4.64 -10.21 -18.37
N ARG A 106 -5.00 -10.86 -19.48
CA ARG A 106 -6.15 -11.76 -19.51
C ARG A 106 -6.01 -12.87 -18.47
N GLY A 107 -7.07 -13.10 -17.70
CA GLY A 107 -7.08 -14.09 -16.63
C GLY A 107 -6.34 -13.64 -15.36
N VAL A 108 -5.98 -12.35 -15.24
CA VAL A 108 -5.43 -11.77 -14.02
C VAL A 108 -6.39 -10.71 -13.48
N ILE A 109 -6.66 -10.76 -12.18
CA ILE A 109 -7.53 -9.83 -11.46
C ILE A 109 -6.81 -9.24 -10.26
N HIS A 110 -7.10 -8.00 -9.90
CA HIS A 110 -6.52 -7.39 -8.70
C HIS A 110 -7.01 -8.12 -7.45
N ALA A 111 -6.17 -8.15 -6.41
CA ALA A 111 -6.47 -8.84 -5.15
C ALA A 111 -7.78 -8.36 -4.50
N CYS A 112 -8.15 -7.09 -4.69
CA CYS A 112 -9.41 -6.53 -4.19
C CYS A 112 -10.66 -7.19 -4.80
N HIS A 113 -10.63 -7.59 -6.07
CA HIS A 113 -11.73 -8.33 -6.69
C HIS A 113 -11.58 -9.84 -6.51
N ALA A 114 -10.35 -10.35 -6.48
CA ALA A 114 -10.09 -11.76 -6.18
C ALA A 114 -10.70 -12.19 -4.84
N GLY A 115 -10.64 -11.32 -3.82
CA GLY A 115 -11.30 -11.58 -2.55
C GLY A 115 -12.82 -11.78 -2.67
N GLY A 116 -13.49 -11.01 -3.54
CA GLY A 116 -14.92 -11.16 -3.80
C GLY A 116 -15.27 -12.43 -4.58
N VAL A 117 -14.43 -12.81 -5.55
CA VAL A 117 -14.58 -14.07 -6.29
C VAL A 117 -14.41 -15.26 -5.33
N VAL A 118 -13.35 -15.28 -4.53
CA VAL A 118 -13.08 -16.36 -3.57
C VAL A 118 -14.18 -16.46 -2.51
N HIS A 119 -14.71 -15.32 -2.04
CA HIS A 119 -15.81 -15.33 -1.07
C HIS A 119 -17.11 -15.94 -1.63
N SER A 120 -17.30 -15.92 -2.94
CA SER A 120 -18.50 -16.43 -3.61
C SER A 120 -18.43 -17.93 -3.94
N LEU A 121 -17.30 -18.58 -3.67
CA LEU A 121 -17.08 -20.03 -3.82
C LEU A 121 -17.35 -20.76 -2.50
#